data_AF-A0A7V5FPZ6-F1
#
_entry.id   AF-A0A7V5FPZ6-F1
#
_cell.length_a   1.000
_cell.length_b   1.000
_cell.length_c   1.000
_cell.angle_alpha   90.00
_cell.angle_beta   90.00
_cell.angle_gamma   90.00
#
_symmetry.space_group_name_H-M   'P 1'
#
loop_
_entity.id
_entity.type
_entity.pdbx_description
1 polymer ?
#
loop_
_entity_poly.entity_id
_entity_poly.type
_entity_poly.pdbx_seq_one_letter_code
_entity_poly.pdbx_strand_id
1 'polypeptide(L)'
;VMQTSAMPSWILMVGGLGIVAGLVTLGYRVMLTVGTKITELTPSRGFCAELAAASTVVLASRTGLPVSTTHILVGSVLGVGMARGIGALDLRVVMNIIISWLVTLPAGAVLSIVFFFFLKGIFG
;
A
#
# COMPACT_ATOMS: atom_id res chain seq x y z
N VAL A 1 4.97 13.11 -16.37
CA VAL A 1 5.14 11.69 -16.78
C VAL A 1 3.77 11.16 -17.19
N MET A 2 3.36 11.40 -18.44
CA MET A 2 2.18 10.77 -19.02
C MET A 2 2.69 9.65 -19.91
N GLN A 3 2.43 8.40 -19.53
CA GLN A 3 2.94 7.23 -20.23
C GLN A 3 2.21 7.09 -21.58
N THR A 4 2.88 7.47 -22.67
CA THR A 4 2.36 7.50 -24.04
C THR A 4 2.58 6.17 -24.79
N SER A 5 2.47 5.04 -24.12
CA SER A 5 2.64 3.72 -24.75
C SER A 5 1.47 2.83 -24.38
N ALA A 6 0.75 2.33 -25.39
CA ALA A 6 -0.26 1.29 -25.20
C ALA A 6 0.40 0.09 -24.51
N MET A 7 0.10 -0.14 -23.23
CA MET A 7 0.60 -1.31 -22.52
C MET A 7 -0.06 -2.56 -23.11
N PRO A 8 0.72 -3.56 -23.57
CA PRO A 8 0.17 -4.80 -24.06
C PRO A 8 -0.77 -5.45 -23.03
N SER A 9 -1.93 -5.92 -23.48
CA SER A 9 -2.98 -6.47 -22.61
C SER A 9 -2.51 -7.68 -21.79
N TRP A 10 -1.59 -8.48 -22.31
CA TRP A 10 -1.04 -9.64 -21.59
C TRP A 10 -0.26 -9.23 -20.32
N ILE A 11 0.39 -8.06 -20.31
CA ILE A 11 1.10 -7.55 -19.11
C ILE A 11 0.09 -7.23 -18.01
N LEU A 12 -1.05 -6.65 -18.37
CA LEU A 12 -2.13 -6.36 -17.42
C LEU A 12 -2.72 -7.65 -16.84
N MET A 13 -2.85 -8.70 -17.66
CA MET A 13 -3.34 -10.01 -17.20
C MET A 13 -2.35 -10.67 -16.23
N VAL A 14 -1.06 -10.70 -16.56
CA VAL A 14 -0.02 -11.25 -15.67
C VAL A 14 0.06 -10.46 -14.37
N GLY A 15 0.02 -9.13 -14.43
CA GLY A 15 0.00 -8.27 -13.25
C GLY A 15 -1.23 -8.53 -12.37
N GLY A 16 -2.41 -8.60 -12.96
CA GLY A 16 -3.66 -8.88 -12.24
C GLY A 16 -3.63 -10.25 -11.54
N LEU A 17 -3.20 -11.30 -12.24
CA LEU A 17 -3.06 -12.63 -11.66
C LEU A 17 -2.02 -12.66 -10.53
N GLY A 18 -0.89 -11.96 -10.69
CA GLY A 18 0.14 -11.82 -9.66
C GLY A 18 -0.39 -11.13 -8.39
N ILE A 19 -1.18 -10.07 -8.53
CA ILE A 19 -1.82 -9.38 -7.40
C ILE A 19 -2.75 -10.34 -6.65
N VAL A 20 -3.63 -11.06 -7.36
CA VAL A 20 -4.57 -12.02 -6.74
C VAL A 20 -3.81 -13.14 -6.01
N ALA A 21 -2.78 -13.71 -6.65
CA ALA A 21 -1.96 -14.75 -6.03
C ALA A 21 -1.23 -14.26 -4.77
N GLY A 22 -0.67 -13.04 -4.80
CA GLY A 22 -0.04 -12.42 -3.64
C GLY A 22 -1.02 -12.16 -2.48
N LEU A 23 -2.23 -11.70 -2.80
CA LEU A 23 -3.28 -11.47 -1.81
C LEU A 23 -3.69 -12.75 -1.09
N VAL A 24 -3.87 -13.86 -1.84
CA VAL A 24 -4.27 -15.15 -1.27
C VAL A 24 -3.15 -15.77 -0.40
N THR A 25 -1.90 -15.60 -0.79
CA THR A 25 -0.76 -16.24 -0.09
C THR A 25 -0.32 -15.51 1.18
N LEU A 26 -0.15 -14.18 1.11
CA LEU A 26 0.45 -13.40 2.20
C LEU A 26 -0.35 -12.14 2.57
N GLY A 27 -1.34 -11.75 1.76
CA GLY A 27 -2.14 -10.54 1.98
C GLY A 27 -2.85 -10.51 3.33
N TYR A 28 -3.24 -11.67 3.86
CA TYR A 28 -3.95 -11.76 5.15
C TYR A 28 -3.18 -11.12 6.32
N ARG A 29 -1.84 -11.13 6.31
CA ARG A 29 -1.03 -10.56 7.40
C ARG A 29 -1.20 -9.05 7.51
N VAL A 30 -1.26 -8.37 6.37
CA VAL A 30 -1.45 -6.91 6.30
C VAL A 30 -2.90 -6.57 6.64
N MET A 31 -3.87 -7.34 6.11
CA MET A 31 -5.29 -7.14 6.39
C MET A 31 -5.60 -7.25 7.89
N LEU A 32 -5.01 -8.24 8.59
CA LEU A 32 -5.17 -8.38 10.04
C LEU A 32 -4.60 -7.17 10.80
N THR A 33 -3.45 -6.66 10.37
CA THR A 33 -2.81 -5.51 11.02
C THR A 33 -3.68 -4.26 10.87
N VAL A 34 -4.12 -3.94 9.64
CA VAL A 34 -4.95 -2.76 9.39
C VAL A 34 -6.34 -2.90 10.03
N GLY A 35 -6.93 -4.09 9.96
CA GLY A 35 -8.29 -4.34 10.42
C GLY A 35 -8.46 -4.41 11.94
N THR A 36 -7.40 -4.70 12.69
CA THR A 36 -7.51 -4.96 14.15
C THR A 36 -6.49 -4.23 15.01
N LYS A 37 -5.31 -3.88 14.48
CA LYS A 37 -4.20 -3.37 15.29
C LYS A 37 -4.09 -1.85 15.34
N ILE A 38 -4.74 -1.13 14.42
CA ILE A 38 -4.68 0.34 14.37
C ILE A 38 -5.77 0.97 15.26
N THR A 39 -7.02 0.55 15.06
CA THR A 39 -8.20 1.00 15.80
C THR A 39 -9.29 -0.07 15.72
N GLU A 40 -10.19 -0.09 16.69
CA GLU A 40 -11.38 -0.93 16.65
C GLU A 40 -12.35 -0.46 15.55
N LEU A 41 -12.57 -1.32 14.55
CA LEU A 41 -13.43 -1.07 13.39
C LEU A 41 -14.78 -1.76 13.56
N THR A 42 -15.84 -0.97 13.71
CA THR A 42 -17.22 -1.45 13.54
C THR A 42 -17.57 -1.49 12.05
N PRO A 43 -18.60 -2.25 11.62
CA PRO A 43 -18.98 -2.35 10.21
C PRO A 43 -19.20 -0.98 9.53
N SER A 44 -19.84 -0.04 10.21
CA SER A 44 -20.04 1.33 9.73
C SER A 44 -18.73 2.09 9.53
N ARG A 45 -17.76 1.93 10.43
CA ARG A 45 -16.45 2.58 10.36
C ARG A 45 -15.57 1.98 9.27
N GLY A 46 -15.59 0.65 9.14
CA GLY A 46 -14.93 -0.05 8.05
C GLY A 46 -15.47 0.42 6.70
N PHE A 47 -16.78 0.53 6.56
CA PHE A 47 -17.41 1.07 5.36
C PHE A 47 -16.96 2.51 5.06
N CYS A 48 -16.96 3.40 6.05
CA CYS A 48 -16.48 4.77 5.86
C CYS A 48 -15.00 4.83 5.45
N ALA A 49 -14.15 4.01 6.07
CA ALA A 49 -12.72 3.97 5.76
C ALA A 49 -12.46 3.46 4.33
N GLU A 50 -13.14 2.38 3.92
CA GLU A 50 -13.05 1.83 2.57
C GLU A 50 -13.61 2.80 1.52
N LEU A 51 -14.75 3.45 1.79
CA LEU A 51 -15.32 4.44 0.89
C LEU A 51 -14.38 5.63 0.68
N ALA A 52 -13.77 6.14 1.76
CA ALA A 52 -12.78 7.20 1.69
C ALA A 52 -11.55 6.74 0.88
N ALA A 53 -11.01 5.55 1.18
CA ALA A 53 -9.85 5.01 0.49
C ALA A 53 -10.12 4.80 -1.01
N ALA A 54 -11.21 4.14 -1.37
CA ALA A 54 -11.58 3.87 -2.76
C ALA A 54 -11.81 5.18 -3.53
N SER A 55 -12.49 6.16 -2.93
CA SER A 55 -12.72 7.46 -3.56
C SER A 55 -11.39 8.17 -3.85
N THR A 56 -10.47 8.20 -2.90
CA THR A 56 -9.14 8.81 -3.09
C THR A 56 -8.32 8.07 -4.14
N VAL A 57 -8.33 6.73 -4.15
CA VAL A 57 -7.62 5.94 -5.17
C VAL A 57 -8.17 6.20 -6.56
N VAL A 58 -9.49 6.23 -6.74
CA VAL A 58 -10.12 6.52 -8.04
C VAL A 58 -9.80 7.92 -8.52
N LEU A 59 -9.84 8.92 -7.64
CA LEU A 59 -9.47 10.30 -7.96
C LEU A 59 -8.00 10.39 -8.40
N ALA A 60 -7.09 9.79 -7.64
CA ALA A 60 -5.67 9.77 -7.98
C ALA A 60 -5.41 9.05 -9.32
N SER A 61 -6.09 7.92 -9.54
CA SER A 61 -6.00 7.14 -10.77
C SER A 61 -6.45 7.95 -12.00
N ARG A 62 -7.51 8.74 -11.87
CA ARG A 62 -7.97 9.66 -12.95
C ARG A 62 -6.97 10.77 -13.26
N THR A 63 -6.24 11.25 -12.25
CA THR A 63 -5.18 12.25 -12.45
C THR A 63 -3.86 11.67 -12.97
N GLY A 64 -3.73 10.34 -13.05
CA GLY A 64 -2.52 9.65 -13.46
C GLY A 64 -1.36 9.78 -12.47
N LEU A 65 -1.60 10.25 -11.24
CA LEU A 65 -0.59 10.37 -10.20
C LEU A 65 -0.32 8.99 -9.58
N PRO A 66 0.93 8.52 -9.56
CA PRO A 66 1.28 7.29 -8.86
C PRO A 66 1.19 7.54 -7.35
N VAL A 67 0.16 6.98 -6.72
CA VAL A 67 -0.08 7.08 -5.28
C VAL A 67 0.03 5.72 -4.61
N SER A 68 0.38 5.74 -3.31
CA SER A 68 0.41 4.53 -2.50
C SER A 68 -0.97 4.22 -1.94
N THR A 69 -1.60 3.15 -2.42
CA THR A 69 -2.90 2.66 -1.92
C THR A 69 -2.82 2.24 -0.45
N THR A 70 -1.67 1.74 0.02
CA THR A 70 -1.43 1.39 1.44
C THR A 70 -1.48 2.62 2.34
N HIS A 71 -0.85 3.74 1.96
CA HIS A 71 -0.92 4.98 2.72
C HIS A 71 -2.34 5.54 2.77
N ILE A 72 -3.05 5.49 1.64
CA ILE A 72 -4.44 5.93 1.56
C ILE A 72 -5.32 5.10 2.52
N LEU A 73 -5.23 3.77 2.47
CA LEU A 73 -5.99 2.88 3.35
C LEU A 73 -5.69 3.13 4.83
N VAL A 74 -4.41 3.14 5.22
CA VAL A 74 -3.99 3.40 6.61
C VAL A 74 -4.46 4.78 7.05
N GLY A 75 -4.32 5.80 6.20
CA GLY A 75 -4.80 7.15 6.48
C GLY A 75 -6.31 7.22 6.70
N SER A 76 -7.10 6.52 5.89
CA SER A 76 -8.56 6.44 6.06
C SER A 76 -8.95 5.75 7.37
N VAL A 77 -8.28 4.66 7.73
CA VAL A 77 -8.52 3.95 9.01
C VAL A 77 -8.14 4.84 10.20
N LEU A 78 -7.00 5.54 10.13
CA LEU A 78 -6.61 6.52 11.13
C LEU A 78 -7.64 7.64 11.26
N GLY A 79 -8.11 8.20 10.15
CA GLY A 79 -9.13 9.26 10.17
C GLY A 79 -10.41 8.85 10.88
N VAL A 80 -10.92 7.64 10.61
CA VAL A 80 -12.11 7.11 11.29
C VAL A 80 -11.83 6.78 12.76
N GLY A 81 -10.63 6.32 13.09
CA GLY A 81 -10.21 6.11 14.49
C GLY A 81 -10.11 7.43 15.27
N MET A 82 -9.55 8.48 14.66
CA MET A 82 -9.43 9.81 15.25
C MET A 82 -10.79 10.45 15.55
N ALA A 83 -11.84 10.11 14.81
CA ALA A 83 -13.20 10.56 15.10
C ALA A 83 -13.70 10.10 16.49
N ARG A 84 -13.08 9.09 17.11
CA ARG A 84 -13.34 8.65 18.50
C ARG A 84 -12.39 9.27 19.54
N GLY A 85 -11.42 10.08 19.10
CA GLY A 85 -10.33 10.60 19.90
C GLY A 85 -9.04 9.79 19.74
N ILE A 86 -7.89 10.45 19.95
CA ILE A 86 -6.55 9.88 19.74
C ILE A 86 -6.33 8.62 20.60
N GLY A 87 -6.95 8.53 21.79
CA GLY A 87 -6.85 7.36 22.66
C GLY A 87 -7.48 6.07 22.11
N ALA A 88 -8.25 6.14 21.02
CA ALA A 88 -8.77 4.96 20.33
C ALA A 88 -7.77 4.33 19.35
N LEU A 89 -6.62 5.00 19.11
CA LEU A 89 -5.57 4.55 18.21
C LEU A 89 -4.42 3.90 18.97
N ASP A 90 -3.91 2.79 18.45
CA ASP A 90 -2.62 2.24 18.91
C ASP A 90 -1.47 2.99 18.21
N LEU A 91 -1.03 4.09 18.82
CA LEU A 91 0.05 4.91 18.28
C LEU A 91 1.39 4.17 18.13
N ARG A 92 1.61 3.10 18.90
CA ARG A 92 2.81 2.27 18.77
C ARG A 92 2.78 1.53 17.44
N VAL A 93 1.63 0.94 17.08
CA VAL A 93 1.46 0.27 15.79
C VAL A 93 1.58 1.28 14.65
N VAL A 94 0.96 2.45 14.77
CA VAL A 94 1.06 3.52 13.76
C VAL A 94 2.52 3.94 13.54
N MET A 95 3.27 4.14 14.61
CA MET A 95 4.68 4.50 14.52
C MET A 95 5.51 3.39 13.85
N ASN A 96 5.26 2.13 14.19
CA ASN A 96 5.93 1.00 13.54
C ASN A 96 5.64 0.94 12.03
N ILE A 97 4.40 1.26 11.62
CA ILE A 97 4.03 1.33 10.20
C ILE A 97 4.81 2.47 9.51
N ILE A 98 4.86 3.65 10.09
CA ILE A 98 5.58 4.81 9.52
C ILE A 98 7.08 4.49 9.39
N ILE A 99 7.68 3.91 10.42
CA ILE A 99 9.08 3.47 10.37
C ILE A 99 9.28 2.44 9.25
N SER A 100 8.36 1.49 9.10
CA SER A 100 8.47 0.49 8.02
C SER A 100 8.48 1.13 6.64
N TRP A 101 7.65 2.16 6.40
CA TRP A 101 7.64 2.89 5.13
C TRP A 101 8.97 3.59 4.88
N LEU A 102 9.52 4.26 5.89
CA LEU A 102 10.82 4.92 5.78
C LEU A 102 11.97 3.93 5.53
N VAL A 103 11.93 2.75 6.13
CA VAL A 103 12.97 1.72 5.98
C VAL A 103 12.87 0.98 4.64
N THR A 104 11.66 0.81 4.09
CA THR A 104 11.49 0.10 2.80
C THR A 104 12.12 0.83 1.62
N LEU A 105 12.18 2.17 1.63
CA LEU A 105 12.80 2.97 0.58
C LEU A 105 14.32 2.74 0.43
N PRO A 106 15.15 2.90 1.47
CA PRO A 106 16.58 2.63 1.38
C PRO A 106 16.85 1.13 1.17
N ALA A 107 16.07 0.23 1.77
CA ALA A 107 16.23 -1.20 1.55
C ALA A 107 16.04 -1.56 0.07
N GLY A 108 14.99 -1.02 -0.58
CA GLY A 108 14.76 -1.20 -2.00
C GLY A 108 15.89 -0.62 -2.85
N ALA A 109 16.34 0.59 -2.54
CA ALA A 109 17.44 1.24 -3.26
C ALA A 109 18.74 0.43 -3.19
N VAL A 110 19.14 -0.01 -1.99
CA VAL A 110 20.34 -0.83 -1.79
C VAL A 110 20.23 -2.15 -2.55
N LEU A 111 19.07 -2.82 -2.47
CA LEU A 111 18.86 -4.08 -3.17
C LEU A 111 18.98 -3.90 -4.69
N SER A 112 18.36 -2.87 -5.25
CA SER A 112 18.47 -2.55 -6.68
C SER A 112 19.91 -2.28 -7.11
N ILE A 113 20.68 -1.53 -6.31
CA ILE A 113 22.10 -1.25 -6.59
C ILE A 113 22.92 -2.55 -6.62
N VAL A 114 22.73 -3.42 -5.63
CA VAL A 114 23.45 -4.71 -5.53
C VAL A 114 23.15 -5.59 -6.74
N PHE A 115 21.88 -5.76 -7.11
CA PHE A 115 21.50 -6.57 -8.27
C PHE A 115 22.04 -6.00 -9.58
N PHE A 116 22.02 -4.67 -9.74
CA PHE A 116 22.54 -4.03 -10.94
C PHE A 116 24.04 -4.33 -11.13
N PHE A 117 24.86 -4.12 -10.10
CA PHE A 117 26.30 -4.40 -10.19
C PHE A 117 26.61 -5.88 -10.32
N PHE A 118 25.84 -6.75 -9.67
CA PHE A 118 25.98 -8.19 -9.81
C PHE A 118 25.72 -8.65 -11.25
N LEU A 119 24.60 -8.23 -11.85
CA LEU A 119 24.27 -8.57 -13.23
C LEU A 119 25.27 -7.95 -14.21
N LYS A 120 25.69 -6.70 -13.96
CA LYS A 120 26.70 -6.04 -14.79
C LYS A 120 28.05 -6.78 -14.75
N GLY A 121 28.45 -7.37 -13.63
CA GLY A 121 29.70 -8.13 -13.55
C GLY A 121 29.65 -9.51 -14.22
N ILE A 122 28.45 -10.07 -14.44
CA ILE A 122 28.28 -11.36 -15.14
C ILE A 122 28.12 -11.17 -16.65
N PHE A 123 27.36 -10.16 -17.07
CA PHE A 123 26.94 -9.98 -18.47
C PHE A 123 27.60 -8.79 -19.18
N GLY A 124 28.34 -7.95 -18.46
CA GLY A 124 29.10 -6.81 -19.00
C GLY A 124 30.59 -7.02 -18.83
#